data_AF-A0A0T6BDR3-F1
#
_entry.id   AF-A0A0T6BDR3-F1
#
_cell.length_a   1.000
_cell.length_b   1.000
_cell.length_c   1.000
_cell.angle_alpha   90.00
_cell.angle_beta   90.00
_cell.angle_gamma   90.00
#
_symmetry.space_group_name_H-M   'P 1'
#
loop_
_entity.id
_entity.type
_entity.pdbx_description
1 polymer ?
#
loop_
_entity_poly.entity_id
_entity_poly.type
_entity_poly.pdbx_seq_one_letter_code
_entity_poly.pdbx_strand_id
1 'polypeptide(L)'
;MPTLDVATNPPNVENTEEQGPINPVVGIIYPPPEVRNIVDKTASFVARNGPEFEARIRQNELGNPKFNFLNPGDPYHAYYQHKVKDFQEGKGQEPITALPSALSKLSVTAAAQQKQQEILKAVEQPFVPKDPPTEFEFIADPPSISALDLDIVKLTAQFVARNGRQFLTQLMNREQRNFQFDFLRPQHSLFQYFTKLLEQYTKVLIPPKSMQQRLRDEARSAVAVLDQVKYRAEWLKYQEAQKAREEEILERERVAYAQIDWHDFVVVETVDYQPFEIGNFPPPTTPEEVGARILIQERIEEGEDIEMQLESDEEDTPAQQV
;
A
#
# COMPACT_ATOMS: atom_id res chain seq x y z
N MET A 1 -25.05 -12.71 -70.87
CA MET A 1 -25.17 -11.85 -69.67
C MET A 1 -24.03 -10.84 -69.72
N PRO A 2 -24.28 -9.56 -69.46
CA PRO A 2 -23.86 -8.38 -70.25
C PRO A 2 -22.46 -7.84 -69.86
N THR A 3 -21.60 -7.36 -70.78
CA THR A 3 -21.36 -5.96 -71.28
C THR A 3 -21.18 -4.88 -70.19
N LEU A 4 -20.33 -3.85 -70.27
CA LEU A 4 -19.10 -3.44 -70.97
C LEU A 4 -18.77 -2.06 -70.36
N ASP A 5 -17.46 -1.75 -70.27
CA ASP A 5 -16.85 -0.42 -70.38
C ASP A 5 -16.89 0.68 -69.29
N VAL A 6 -15.76 1.37 -69.34
CA VAL A 6 -15.10 2.37 -68.49
C VAL A 6 -15.40 3.78 -69.00
N ALA A 7 -15.47 4.80 -68.11
CA ALA A 7 -14.75 6.11 -68.22
C ALA A 7 -15.39 7.27 -67.39
N THR A 8 -14.57 7.84 -66.49
CA THR A 8 -14.31 9.27 -66.15
C THR A 8 -15.37 10.40 -66.23
N ASN A 9 -15.69 11.01 -65.05
CA ASN A 9 -15.69 12.45 -64.61
C ASN A 9 -16.45 13.60 -65.39
N PRO A 10 -16.72 14.78 -64.76
CA PRO A 10 -17.92 15.31 -64.03
C PRO A 10 -18.60 16.50 -64.80
N PRO A 11 -19.12 17.61 -64.21
CA PRO A 11 -20.20 17.86 -63.22
C PRO A 11 -21.46 18.50 -63.86
N ASN A 12 -22.62 18.55 -63.17
CA ASN A 12 -23.56 19.68 -63.34
C ASN A 12 -24.46 19.89 -62.12
N VAL A 13 -24.69 21.17 -61.86
CA VAL A 13 -25.38 21.78 -60.72
C VAL A 13 -26.84 21.96 -61.12
N GLU A 14 -27.78 21.51 -60.30
CA GLU A 14 -29.16 22.03 -60.34
C GLU A 14 -29.65 22.22 -58.90
N ASN A 15 -29.90 23.48 -58.58
CA ASN A 15 -30.52 23.94 -57.35
C ASN A 15 -31.98 23.46 -57.30
N THR A 16 -32.39 22.88 -56.18
CA THR A 16 -33.78 22.93 -55.75
C THR A 16 -33.79 23.21 -54.26
N GLU A 17 -34.17 24.44 -53.92
CA GLU A 17 -34.46 24.88 -52.57
C GLU A 17 -35.76 24.22 -52.12
N GLU A 18 -35.71 23.37 -51.08
CA GLU A 18 -36.86 23.12 -50.21
C GLU A 18 -36.41 23.31 -48.76
N GLN A 19 -36.86 24.42 -48.18
CA GLN A 19 -36.72 24.74 -46.77
C GLN A 19 -37.72 23.89 -45.96
N GLY A 20 -37.21 22.90 -45.24
CA GLY A 20 -37.90 22.19 -44.16
C GLY A 20 -37.14 22.39 -42.84
N PRO A 21 -37.81 22.37 -41.67
CA PRO A 21 -37.21 22.80 -40.41
C PRO A 21 -36.05 21.89 -40.02
N ILE A 22 -34.87 22.49 -39.88
CA ILE A 22 -33.64 21.83 -39.46
C ILE A 22 -33.80 21.50 -37.97
N ASN A 23 -34.36 20.33 -37.67
CA ASN A 23 -34.11 19.70 -36.39
C ASN A 23 -32.70 19.10 -36.48
N PRO A 24 -31.68 19.66 -35.80
CA PRO A 24 -30.40 18.98 -35.75
C PRO A 24 -30.63 17.64 -35.05
N VAL A 25 -30.41 16.55 -35.78
CA VAL A 25 -30.32 15.22 -35.21
C VAL A 25 -29.08 15.22 -34.33
N VAL A 26 -29.27 15.59 -33.06
CA VAL A 26 -28.21 15.59 -32.04
C VAL A 26 -27.89 14.13 -31.73
N GLY A 27 -26.91 13.58 -32.44
CA GLY A 27 -26.24 12.36 -32.03
C GLY A 27 -25.53 12.63 -30.72
N ILE A 28 -26.04 12.07 -29.63
CA ILE A 28 -25.40 12.15 -28.31
C ILE A 28 -24.10 11.36 -28.38
N ILE A 29 -22.96 12.04 -28.42
CA ILE A 29 -21.64 11.42 -28.35
C ILE A 29 -21.33 11.15 -26.87
N TYR A 30 -21.09 9.89 -26.52
CA TYR A 30 -20.78 9.49 -25.15
C TYR A 30 -19.32 9.85 -24.83
N PRO A 31 -19.08 10.74 -23.83
CA PRO A 31 -17.72 11.08 -23.43
C PRO A 31 -17.00 9.91 -22.74
N PRO A 32 -15.65 9.93 -22.71
CA PRO A 32 -14.83 9.00 -21.94
C PRO A 32 -15.28 8.90 -20.46
N PRO A 33 -15.10 7.76 -19.79
CA PRO A 33 -15.62 7.51 -18.43
C PRO A 33 -15.18 8.55 -17.39
N GLU A 34 -13.99 9.13 -17.54
CA GLU A 34 -13.49 10.17 -16.64
C GLU A 34 -14.28 11.48 -16.76
N VAL A 35 -14.60 11.90 -18.00
CA VAL A 35 -15.38 13.11 -18.29
C VAL A 35 -16.87 12.87 -18.00
N ARG A 36 -17.38 11.67 -18.29
CA ARG A 36 -18.78 11.29 -18.01
C ARG A 36 -19.15 11.43 -16.54
N ASN A 37 -18.25 11.02 -15.63
CA ASN A 37 -18.48 11.15 -14.19
C ASN A 37 -18.56 12.62 -13.73
N ILE A 38 -17.76 13.49 -14.34
CA ILE A 38 -17.75 14.93 -14.05
C ILE A 38 -19.03 15.56 -14.61
N VAL A 39 -19.42 15.19 -15.84
CA VAL A 39 -20.65 15.65 -16.49
C VAL A 39 -21.89 15.24 -15.68
N ASP A 40 -22.00 13.99 -15.25
CA ASP A 40 -23.16 13.49 -14.50
C ASP A 40 -23.28 14.19 -13.12
N LYS A 41 -22.15 14.43 -12.43
CA LYS A 41 -22.11 15.22 -11.18
C LYS A 41 -22.55 16.66 -11.43
N THR A 42 -21.89 17.35 -12.36
CA THR A 42 -22.20 18.75 -12.68
C THR A 42 -23.66 18.91 -13.14
N ALA A 43 -24.17 17.97 -13.92
CA ALA A 43 -25.57 17.95 -14.35
C ALA A 43 -26.54 17.79 -13.18
N SER A 44 -26.25 16.90 -12.23
CA SER A 44 -27.05 16.77 -11.00
C SER A 44 -27.02 18.03 -10.14
N PHE A 45 -25.89 18.74 -10.07
CA PHE A 45 -25.79 19.99 -9.31
C PHE A 45 -26.52 21.13 -9.98
N VAL A 46 -26.43 21.25 -11.30
CA VAL A 46 -27.13 22.29 -12.07
C VAL A 46 -28.64 22.03 -12.11
N ALA A 47 -29.08 20.77 -12.21
CA ALA A 47 -30.51 20.43 -12.13
C ALA A 47 -31.14 20.81 -10.78
N ARG A 48 -30.37 20.78 -9.68
CA ARG A 48 -30.83 21.15 -8.33
C ARG A 48 -30.73 22.65 -8.02
N ASN A 49 -29.65 23.29 -8.47
CA ASN A 49 -29.35 24.70 -8.12
C ASN A 49 -29.74 25.69 -9.22
N GLY A 50 -30.16 25.21 -10.39
CA GLY A 50 -30.57 26.03 -11.52
C GLY A 50 -29.41 26.48 -12.42
N PRO A 51 -29.74 27.14 -13.56
CA PRO A 51 -28.79 27.53 -14.60
C PRO A 51 -27.80 28.63 -14.16
N GLU A 52 -28.07 29.35 -13.06
CA GLU A 52 -27.13 30.30 -12.48
C GLU A 52 -25.84 29.61 -12.00
N PHE A 53 -25.96 28.36 -11.55
CA PHE A 53 -24.81 27.57 -11.12
C PHE A 53 -23.93 27.12 -12.30
N GLU A 54 -24.56 26.82 -13.44
CA GLU A 54 -23.86 26.51 -14.69
C GLU A 54 -22.99 27.68 -15.14
N ALA A 55 -23.54 28.90 -15.13
CA ALA A 55 -22.81 30.10 -15.50
C ALA A 55 -21.59 30.35 -14.58
N ARG A 56 -21.73 30.07 -13.28
CA ARG A 56 -20.62 30.17 -12.31
C ARG A 56 -19.52 29.15 -12.57
N ILE A 57 -19.87 27.89 -12.80
CA ILE A 57 -18.87 26.85 -13.11
C ILE A 57 -18.16 27.18 -14.42
N ARG A 58 -18.92 27.59 -15.44
CA ARG A 58 -18.35 27.99 -16.73
C ARG A 58 -17.35 29.14 -16.60
N GLN A 59 -17.62 30.11 -15.72
CA GLN A 59 -16.72 31.25 -15.50
C GLN A 59 -15.47 30.88 -14.68
N ASN A 60 -15.62 30.03 -13.66
CA ASN A 60 -14.50 29.60 -12.81
C ASN A 60 -13.57 28.60 -13.52
N GLU A 61 -14.12 27.72 -14.35
CA GLU A 61 -13.40 26.62 -14.99
C GLU A 61 -13.14 26.86 -16.49
N LEU A 62 -13.15 28.11 -16.94
CA LEU A 62 -13.02 28.49 -18.36
C LEU A 62 -11.68 28.05 -19.00
N GLY A 63 -10.67 27.72 -18.19
CA GLY A 63 -9.37 27.21 -18.64
C GLY A 63 -9.14 25.71 -18.44
N ASN A 64 -10.12 24.98 -17.90
CA ASN A 64 -9.96 23.56 -17.55
C ASN A 64 -10.53 22.65 -18.67
N PRO A 65 -9.70 21.82 -19.33
CA PRO A 65 -10.17 20.94 -20.41
C PRO A 65 -11.23 19.93 -19.95
N LYS A 66 -11.33 19.65 -18.64
CA LYS A 66 -12.35 18.75 -18.08
C LYS A 66 -13.76 19.36 -18.05
N PHE A 67 -13.90 20.69 -18.13
CA PHE A 67 -15.18 21.40 -18.13
C PHE A 67 -15.56 22.01 -19.49
N ASN A 68 -14.81 21.67 -20.55
CA ASN A 68 -15.11 22.13 -21.91
C ASN A 68 -16.52 21.74 -22.40
N PHE A 69 -17.10 20.67 -21.84
CA PHE A 69 -18.48 20.23 -22.12
C PHE A 69 -19.55 21.27 -21.74
N LEU A 70 -19.23 22.27 -20.89
CA LEU A 70 -20.15 23.37 -20.58
C LEU A 70 -20.23 24.41 -21.71
N ASN A 71 -19.29 24.38 -22.65
CA ASN A 71 -19.33 25.28 -23.79
C ASN A 71 -20.21 24.70 -24.90
N PRO A 72 -21.07 25.52 -25.53
CA PRO A 72 -21.99 25.05 -26.58
C PRO A 72 -21.30 24.59 -27.87
N GLY A 73 -20.00 24.84 -28.01
CA GLY A 73 -19.19 24.37 -29.15
C GLY A 73 -18.54 23.01 -28.95
N ASP A 74 -18.68 22.38 -27.77
CA ASP A 74 -18.06 21.07 -27.49
C ASP A 74 -18.99 19.90 -27.88
N PRO A 75 -18.46 18.83 -28.49
CA PRO A 75 -19.26 17.67 -28.87
C PRO A 75 -19.97 16.97 -27.70
N TYR A 76 -19.49 17.11 -26.46
CA TYR A 76 -20.08 16.50 -25.27
C TYR A 76 -21.15 17.37 -24.58
N HIS A 77 -21.36 18.61 -25.04
CA HIS A 77 -22.37 19.50 -24.50
C HIS A 77 -23.79 18.94 -24.63
N ALA A 78 -24.07 18.24 -25.74
CA ALA A 78 -25.34 17.56 -25.97
C ALA A 78 -25.66 16.49 -24.90
N TYR A 79 -24.65 15.73 -24.47
CA TYR A 79 -24.79 14.72 -23.42
C TYR A 79 -25.05 15.39 -22.05
N TYR A 80 -24.34 16.47 -21.76
CA TYR A 80 -24.56 17.27 -20.54
C TYR A 80 -25.99 17.83 -20.46
N GLN A 81 -26.48 18.46 -21.53
CA GLN A 81 -27.85 19.00 -21.57
C GLN A 81 -28.90 17.91 -21.36
N HIS A 82 -28.73 16.74 -22.00
CA HIS A 82 -29.61 15.59 -21.81
C HIS A 82 -29.62 15.15 -20.34
N LYS A 83 -28.45 15.10 -19.69
CA LYS A 83 -28.34 14.73 -18.28
C LYS A 83 -28.96 15.74 -17.33
N VAL A 84 -28.75 17.05 -17.55
CA VAL A 84 -29.39 18.09 -16.74
C VAL A 84 -30.91 17.95 -16.82
N LYS A 85 -31.44 17.71 -18.02
CA LYS A 85 -32.88 17.50 -18.24
C LYS A 85 -33.39 16.23 -17.56
N ASP A 86 -32.68 15.10 -17.67
CA ASP A 86 -33.05 13.85 -16.99
C ASP A 86 -33.12 14.02 -15.46
N PHE A 87 -32.15 14.76 -14.88
CA PHE A 87 -32.12 15.04 -13.43
C PHE A 87 -33.18 16.06 -13.02
N GLN A 88 -33.51 17.03 -13.87
CA GLN A 88 -34.56 18.02 -13.61
C GLN A 88 -35.97 17.42 -13.70
N GLU A 89 -36.18 16.47 -14.62
CA GLU A 89 -37.45 15.75 -14.79
C GLU A 89 -37.64 14.57 -13.82
N GLY A 90 -36.67 14.34 -12.92
CA GLY A 90 -36.74 13.27 -11.90
C GLY A 90 -36.66 11.85 -12.47
N LYS A 91 -36.21 11.69 -13.72
CA LYS A 91 -36.01 10.40 -14.40
C LYS A 91 -34.54 9.97 -14.47
N GLY A 92 -33.66 10.68 -13.77
CA GLY A 92 -32.24 10.33 -13.63
C GLY A 92 -32.07 8.98 -12.94
N GLN A 93 -31.80 7.95 -13.73
CA GLN A 93 -31.48 6.61 -13.28
C GLN A 93 -30.11 6.65 -12.60
N GLU A 94 -30.08 6.72 -11.27
CA GLU A 94 -28.87 6.43 -10.51
C GLU A 94 -28.47 4.97 -10.77
N PRO A 95 -27.19 4.67 -11.06
CA PRO A 95 -26.74 3.30 -11.19
C PRO A 95 -26.98 2.54 -9.87
N ILE A 96 -27.59 1.38 -10.03
CA ILE A 96 -28.21 0.52 -9.03
C ILE A 96 -27.18 0.05 -8.00
N THR A 97 -27.37 0.39 -6.72
CA THR A 97 -27.02 -0.52 -5.62
C THR A 97 -28.14 -0.47 -4.58
N ALA A 98 -28.74 -1.64 -4.32
CA ALA A 98 -30.00 -1.80 -3.62
C ALA A 98 -29.90 -1.63 -2.09
N LEU A 99 -30.87 -0.93 -1.49
CA LEU A 99 -31.68 -1.32 -0.31
C LEU A 99 -32.73 -0.22 -0.02
N PRO A 100 -33.92 -0.56 0.52
CA PRO A 100 -35.13 0.25 0.37
C PRO A 100 -35.15 1.49 1.27
N SER A 101 -35.41 2.63 0.65
CA SER A 101 -35.73 3.89 1.30
C SER A 101 -37.10 3.80 1.97
N ALA A 102 -37.08 3.55 3.28
CA ALA A 102 -38.18 3.87 4.17
C ALA A 102 -37.60 4.46 5.46
N LEU A 103 -37.00 5.66 5.37
CA LEU A 103 -36.78 6.65 6.44
C LEU A 103 -35.76 7.69 5.98
N SER A 104 -36.20 8.80 5.37
CA SER A 104 -35.42 10.07 5.32
C SER A 104 -36.30 11.22 4.81
N LYS A 105 -37.38 11.51 5.54
CA LYS A 105 -37.92 12.87 5.62
C LYS A 105 -37.46 13.46 6.94
N LEU A 106 -36.19 13.82 7.05
CA LEU A 106 -35.72 14.78 8.06
C LEU A 106 -34.58 15.59 7.44
N SER A 107 -34.72 16.91 7.52
CA SER A 107 -33.70 17.89 7.20
C SER A 107 -32.37 17.53 7.87
N VAL A 108 -31.32 17.39 7.07
CA VAL A 108 -29.95 17.25 7.56
C VAL A 108 -29.55 18.57 8.21
N THR A 109 -29.50 18.60 9.54
CA THR A 109 -28.92 19.72 10.28
C THR A 109 -27.40 19.69 10.13
N ALA A 110 -26.75 20.86 10.14
CA ALA A 110 -25.29 21.00 9.98
C ALA A 110 -24.47 20.15 10.98
N ALA A 111 -25.06 19.79 12.13
CA ALA A 111 -24.47 18.87 13.11
C ALA A 111 -24.25 17.44 12.57
N ALA A 112 -25.11 16.96 11.66
CA ALA A 112 -24.95 15.64 11.04
C ALA A 112 -23.80 15.63 10.01
N GLN A 113 -23.58 16.74 9.30
CA GLN A 113 -22.44 16.90 8.39
C GLN A 113 -21.11 17.06 9.12
N GLN A 114 -21.08 17.76 10.26
CA GLN A 114 -19.88 17.84 11.10
C GLN A 114 -19.52 16.48 11.70
N LYS A 115 -20.51 15.72 12.18
CA LYS A 115 -20.27 14.36 12.69
C LYS A 115 -19.78 13.42 11.58
N GLN A 116 -20.28 13.59 10.35
CA GLN A 116 -19.80 12.82 9.20
C GLN A 116 -18.38 13.19 8.77
N GLN A 117 -18.00 14.48 8.86
CA GLN A 117 -16.61 14.92 8.64
C GLN A 117 -15.65 14.48 9.75
N GLU A 118 -16.08 14.46 11.02
CA GLU A 118 -15.29 13.86 12.10
C GLU A 118 -15.08 12.36 11.91
N ILE A 119 -16.11 11.63 11.45
CA ILE A 119 -15.99 10.20 11.12
C ILE A 119 -15.04 9.99 9.93
N LEU A 120 -15.11 10.83 8.88
CA LEU A 120 -14.19 10.78 7.74
C LEU A 120 -12.75 11.10 8.14
N LYS A 121 -12.54 12.08 9.04
CA LYS A 121 -11.22 12.46 9.55
C LYS A 121 -10.65 11.46 10.56
N ALA A 122 -11.51 10.75 11.30
CA ALA A 122 -11.11 9.65 12.18
C ALA A 122 -10.70 8.39 11.39
N VAL A 123 -11.20 8.21 10.17
CA VAL A 123 -10.79 7.14 9.25
C VAL A 123 -9.40 7.41 8.64
N GLU A 124 -8.91 8.65 8.70
CA GLU A 124 -7.64 9.08 8.10
C GLU A 124 -6.51 9.27 9.12
N GLN A 125 -6.75 8.94 10.40
CA GLN A 125 -5.67 8.86 11.38
C GLN A 125 -4.70 7.76 10.94
N PRO A 126 -3.42 8.08 10.64
CA PRO A 126 -2.44 7.04 10.37
C PRO A 126 -2.39 6.17 11.62
N PHE A 127 -2.66 4.87 11.45
CA PHE A 127 -2.53 3.89 12.51
C PHE A 127 -1.11 3.95 13.03
N VAL A 128 -0.91 4.56 14.21
CA VAL A 128 0.37 4.53 14.93
C VAL A 128 0.34 3.29 15.79
N PRO A 129 1.08 2.24 15.42
CA PRO A 129 1.02 1.01 16.17
C PRO A 129 1.61 1.22 17.54
N LYS A 130 0.90 0.79 18.59
CA LYS A 130 1.39 0.89 19.97
C LYS A 130 2.21 -0.35 20.35
N ASP A 131 1.76 -1.52 19.94
CA ASP A 131 2.42 -2.81 20.19
C ASP A 131 2.12 -3.82 19.07
N PRO A 132 3.08 -4.70 18.72
CA PRO A 132 2.85 -5.77 17.75
C PRO A 132 1.71 -6.69 18.21
N PRO A 133 0.75 -7.03 17.34
CA PRO A 133 -0.27 -8.03 17.62
C PRO A 133 0.39 -9.32 18.07
N THR A 134 -0.29 -10.07 18.95
CA THR A 134 0.19 -11.40 19.37
C THR A 134 0.46 -12.25 18.13
N GLU A 135 1.61 -12.92 18.05
CA GLU A 135 1.92 -13.77 16.90
C GLU A 135 0.97 -14.97 16.82
N PHE A 136 0.89 -15.59 15.64
CA PHE A 136 0.20 -16.87 15.50
C PHE A 136 1.03 -18.01 16.10
N GLU A 137 1.02 -18.11 17.42
CA GLU A 137 1.90 -19.01 18.18
C GLU A 137 1.70 -20.50 17.84
N PHE A 138 0.52 -20.87 17.33
CA PHE A 138 0.13 -22.26 17.04
C PHE A 138 0.19 -22.64 15.55
N ILE A 139 0.62 -21.72 14.69
CA ILE A 139 0.79 -22.00 13.26
C ILE A 139 2.29 -22.24 13.03
N ALA A 140 2.66 -23.51 12.93
CA ALA A 140 3.99 -23.90 12.47
C ALA A 140 3.84 -24.74 11.21
N ASP A 141 4.14 -24.13 10.07
CA ASP A 141 4.17 -24.86 8.80
C ASP A 141 5.27 -25.92 8.86
N PRO A 142 4.94 -27.21 8.67
CA PRO A 142 5.94 -28.25 8.65
C PRO A 142 6.85 -28.04 7.44
N PRO A 143 8.18 -28.12 7.61
CA PRO A 143 9.08 -28.19 6.47
C PRO A 143 8.77 -29.43 5.61
N SER A 144 9.39 -29.55 4.44
CA SER A 144 9.25 -30.76 3.62
C SER A 144 9.98 -31.93 4.28
N ILE A 145 9.27 -32.75 5.07
CA ILE A 145 9.84 -33.83 5.90
C ILE A 145 9.03 -35.13 5.72
N SER A 146 9.71 -36.27 5.89
CA SER A 146 9.08 -37.60 5.91
C SER A 146 8.06 -37.72 7.04
N ALA A 147 6.96 -38.43 6.82
CA ALA A 147 5.92 -38.64 7.84
C ALA A 147 6.47 -39.28 9.14
N LEU A 148 7.44 -40.20 9.01
CA LEU A 148 8.08 -40.85 10.15
C LEU A 148 8.92 -39.86 10.96
N ASP A 149 9.73 -39.05 10.29
CA ASP A 149 10.54 -38.02 10.97
C ASP A 149 9.63 -36.97 11.62
N LEU A 150 8.47 -36.66 11.02
CA LEU A 150 7.51 -35.71 11.57
C LEU A 150 6.98 -36.20 12.91
N ASP A 151 6.63 -37.48 12.99
CA ASP A 151 6.14 -38.10 14.20
C ASP A 151 7.24 -38.19 15.27
N ILE A 152 8.49 -38.46 14.88
CA ILE A 152 9.63 -38.46 15.80
C ILE A 152 9.86 -37.07 16.38
N VAL A 153 9.89 -36.03 15.54
CA VAL A 153 10.07 -34.64 16.00
C VAL A 153 8.93 -34.22 16.93
N LYS A 154 7.68 -34.55 16.60
CA LYS A 154 6.52 -34.25 17.46
C LYS A 154 6.56 -35.00 18.78
N LEU A 155 6.86 -36.30 18.76
CA LEU A 155 6.92 -37.14 19.95
C LEU A 155 8.02 -36.67 20.90
N THR A 156 9.21 -36.42 20.35
CA THR A 156 10.34 -35.91 21.12
C THR A 156 10.04 -34.53 21.69
N ALA A 157 9.43 -33.62 20.92
CA ALA A 157 9.01 -32.30 21.40
C ALA A 157 8.00 -32.40 22.55
N GLN A 158 7.03 -33.32 22.50
CA GLN A 158 6.07 -33.56 23.59
C GLN A 158 6.74 -34.04 24.88
N PHE A 159 7.67 -34.99 24.77
CA PHE A 159 8.42 -35.50 25.94
C PHE A 159 9.33 -34.41 26.52
N VAL A 160 9.98 -33.62 25.68
CA VAL A 160 10.81 -32.50 26.12
C VAL A 160 9.97 -31.40 26.76
N ALA A 161 8.79 -31.08 26.21
CA ALA A 161 7.86 -30.09 26.79
C ALA A 161 7.40 -30.49 28.21
N ARG A 162 7.18 -31.80 28.44
CA ARG A 162 6.75 -32.32 29.75
C ARG A 162 7.89 -32.39 30.77
N ASN A 163 9.08 -32.83 30.35
CA ASN A 163 10.20 -33.10 31.26
C ASN A 163 11.17 -31.91 31.40
N GLY A 164 11.07 -30.91 30.52
CA GLY A 164 11.86 -29.69 30.53
C GLY A 164 13.26 -29.82 29.91
N ARG A 165 14.02 -28.72 29.99
CA ARG A 165 15.34 -28.57 29.35
C ARG A 165 16.38 -29.60 29.79
N GLN A 166 16.30 -30.10 31.02
CA GLN A 166 17.22 -31.12 31.53
C GLN A 166 17.13 -32.42 30.72
N PHE A 167 15.93 -32.83 30.34
CA PHE A 167 15.71 -34.02 29.51
C PHE A 167 16.26 -33.82 28.09
N LEU A 168 16.08 -32.63 27.50
CA LEU A 168 16.66 -32.29 26.20
C LEU A 168 18.19 -32.41 26.19
N THR A 169 18.86 -31.85 27.21
CA THR A 169 20.32 -31.94 27.33
C THR A 169 20.77 -33.40 27.45
N GLN A 170 20.06 -34.23 28.20
CA GLN A 170 20.39 -35.65 28.34
C GLN A 170 20.18 -36.42 27.03
N LEU A 171 19.06 -36.18 26.34
CA LEU A 171 18.75 -36.80 25.06
C LEU A 171 19.80 -36.44 24.00
N MET A 172 20.17 -35.16 23.92
CA MET A 172 21.18 -34.67 22.98
C MET A 172 22.56 -35.31 23.22
N ASN A 173 22.98 -35.48 24.48
CA ASN A 173 24.25 -36.13 24.81
C ASN A 173 24.23 -37.64 24.52
N ARG A 174 23.11 -38.31 24.80
CA ARG A 174 22.96 -39.76 24.61
C ARG A 174 22.88 -40.14 23.14
N GLU A 175 22.12 -39.38 22.36
CA GLU A 175 21.87 -39.65 20.93
C GLU A 175 22.77 -38.82 20.00
N GLN A 176 23.87 -38.24 20.50
CA GLN A 176 24.76 -37.37 19.71
C GLN A 176 25.37 -38.02 18.45
N ARG A 177 25.39 -39.35 18.37
CA ARG A 177 25.90 -40.13 17.24
C ARG A 177 24.81 -40.62 16.30
N ASN A 178 23.54 -40.34 16.61
CA ASN A 178 22.39 -40.83 15.87
C ASN A 178 21.83 -39.70 14.99
N PHE A 179 21.96 -39.87 13.68
CA PHE A 179 21.49 -38.90 12.69
C PHE A 179 19.99 -38.60 12.77
N GLN A 180 19.20 -39.54 13.29
CA GLN A 180 17.76 -39.35 13.45
C GLN A 180 17.41 -38.29 14.50
N PHE A 181 18.31 -38.02 15.46
CA PHE A 181 18.15 -36.97 16.49
C PHE A 181 19.01 -35.73 16.20
N ASP A 182 19.64 -35.65 15.03
CA ASP A 182 20.45 -34.49 14.65
C ASP A 182 19.63 -33.19 14.55
N PHE A 183 18.31 -33.30 14.41
CA PHE A 183 17.39 -32.15 14.46
C PHE A 183 17.38 -31.44 15.82
N LEU A 184 17.91 -32.06 16.88
CA LEU A 184 18.09 -31.41 18.18
C LEU A 184 19.24 -30.39 18.19
N ARG A 185 20.08 -30.39 17.15
CA ARG A 185 21.21 -29.45 17.03
C ARG A 185 20.77 -28.19 16.28
N PRO A 186 21.18 -26.98 16.73
CA PRO A 186 20.82 -25.73 16.09
C PRO A 186 21.18 -25.62 14.60
N GLN A 187 22.21 -26.34 14.16
CA GLN A 187 22.66 -26.33 12.77
C GLN A 187 21.71 -27.06 11.81
N HIS A 188 20.77 -27.87 12.33
CA HIS A 188 19.86 -28.64 11.48
C HIS A 188 18.63 -27.83 11.08
N SER A 189 18.19 -27.93 9.83
CA SER A 189 17.02 -27.17 9.33
C SER A 189 15.73 -27.46 10.11
N LEU A 190 15.56 -28.70 10.60
CA LEU A 190 14.41 -29.10 11.43
C LEU A 190 14.44 -28.54 12.86
N PHE A 191 15.58 -27.99 13.34
CA PHE A 191 15.68 -27.46 14.70
C PHE A 191 14.74 -26.26 14.93
N GLN A 192 14.59 -25.41 13.91
CA GLN A 192 13.65 -24.28 13.96
C GLN A 192 12.21 -24.75 14.14
N TYR A 193 11.83 -25.82 13.41
CA TYR A 193 10.51 -26.43 13.53
C TYR A 193 10.32 -27.13 14.88
N PHE A 194 11.32 -27.89 15.33
CA PHE A 194 11.32 -28.54 16.64
C PHE A 194 11.17 -27.54 17.79
N THR A 195 11.87 -26.41 17.73
CA THR A 195 11.80 -25.35 18.76
C THR A 195 10.41 -24.73 18.81
N LYS A 196 9.82 -24.40 17.65
CA LYS A 196 8.43 -23.92 17.56
C LYS A 196 7.44 -24.92 18.12
N LEU A 197 7.56 -26.21 17.78
CA LEU A 197 6.72 -27.27 18.33
C LEU A 197 6.88 -27.41 19.84
N LEU A 198 8.12 -27.34 20.35
CA LEU A 198 8.40 -27.42 21.78
C LEU A 198 7.73 -26.27 22.54
N GLU A 199 7.83 -25.05 22.03
CA GLU A 199 7.16 -23.88 22.61
C GLU A 199 5.63 -24.06 22.59
N GLN A 200 5.07 -24.49 21.47
CA GLN A 200 3.63 -24.78 21.34
C GLN A 200 3.18 -25.83 22.35
N TYR A 201 3.84 -26.98 22.41
CA TYR A 201 3.48 -28.04 23.36
C TYR A 201 3.65 -27.60 24.81
N THR A 202 4.67 -26.80 25.12
CA THR A 202 4.85 -26.24 26.46
C THR A 202 3.70 -25.30 26.82
N LYS A 203 3.27 -24.42 25.89
CA LYS A 203 2.12 -23.52 26.08
C LYS A 203 0.80 -24.27 26.22
N VAL A 204 0.61 -25.40 25.53
CA VAL A 204 -0.60 -26.23 25.65
C VAL A 204 -0.63 -27.03 26.96
N LEU A 205 0.51 -27.62 27.35
CA LEU A 205 0.61 -28.45 28.56
C LEU A 205 0.66 -27.61 29.84
N ILE A 206 1.27 -26.43 29.78
CA ILE A 206 1.42 -25.49 30.89
C ILE A 206 1.00 -24.10 30.43
N PRO A 207 -0.32 -23.87 30.23
CA PRO A 207 -0.82 -22.59 29.77
C PRO A 207 -0.63 -21.52 30.86
N PRO A 208 -0.11 -20.32 30.51
CA PRO A 208 -0.02 -19.24 31.47
C PRO A 208 -1.42 -18.79 31.89
N LYS A 209 -1.59 -18.40 33.17
CA LYS A 209 -2.89 -17.99 33.72
C LYS A 209 -3.54 -16.84 32.92
N SER A 210 -2.72 -15.95 32.36
CA SER A 210 -3.15 -14.84 31.50
C SER A 210 -3.72 -15.30 30.15
N MET A 211 -3.23 -16.41 29.58
CA MET A 211 -3.78 -16.99 28.35
C MET A 211 -5.13 -17.65 28.61
N GLN A 212 -5.27 -18.37 29.72
CA GLN A 212 -6.56 -18.95 30.10
C GLN A 212 -7.64 -17.88 30.32
N GLN A 213 -7.28 -16.73 30.88
CA GLN A 213 -8.20 -15.61 31.06
C GLN A 213 -8.60 -14.99 29.71
N ARG A 214 -7.62 -14.70 28.83
CA ARG A 214 -7.87 -14.19 27.48
C ARG A 214 -8.80 -15.09 26.68
N LEU A 215 -8.56 -16.40 26.67
CA LEU A 215 -9.41 -17.37 25.96
C LEU A 215 -10.85 -17.40 26.49
N ARG A 216 -11.07 -17.17 27.81
CA ARG A 216 -12.43 -17.06 28.35
C ARG A 216 -13.13 -15.79 27.90
N ASP A 217 -12.39 -14.69 27.80
CA ASP A 217 -12.93 -13.40 27.38
C ASP A 217 -13.26 -13.42 25.87
N GLU A 218 -12.37 -14.01 25.06
CA GLU A 218 -12.57 -14.25 23.62
C GLU A 218 -13.78 -15.18 23.36
N ALA A 219 -13.92 -16.25 24.15
CA ALA A 219 -15.05 -17.16 24.02
C ALA A 219 -16.41 -16.51 24.35
N ARG A 220 -16.42 -15.40 25.11
CA ARG A 220 -17.63 -14.69 25.52
C ARG A 220 -17.98 -13.50 24.64
N SER A 221 -17.00 -12.88 23.98
CA SER A 221 -17.19 -11.65 23.21
C SER A 221 -16.68 -11.79 21.78
N ALA A 222 -17.60 -12.01 20.85
CA ALA A 222 -17.29 -11.98 19.42
C ALA A 222 -16.80 -10.61 18.94
N VAL A 223 -17.24 -9.52 19.58
CA VAL A 223 -16.84 -8.16 19.25
C VAL A 223 -15.36 -7.93 19.57
N ALA A 224 -14.88 -8.44 20.72
CA ALA A 224 -13.47 -8.33 21.08
C ALA A 224 -12.56 -9.06 20.07
N VAL A 225 -12.98 -10.22 19.58
CA VAL A 225 -12.24 -10.95 18.53
C VAL A 225 -12.21 -10.16 17.22
N LEU A 226 -13.33 -9.55 16.81
CA LEU A 226 -13.38 -8.73 15.61
C LEU A 226 -12.45 -7.52 15.70
N ASP A 227 -12.39 -6.87 16.86
CA ASP A 227 -11.50 -5.72 17.07
C ASP A 227 -10.01 -6.14 17.06
N GLN A 228 -9.66 -7.29 17.63
CA GLN A 228 -8.31 -7.86 17.52
C GLN A 228 -7.93 -8.19 16.06
N VAL A 229 -8.85 -8.75 15.29
CA VAL A 229 -8.62 -9.08 13.87
C VAL A 229 -8.44 -7.80 13.05
N LYS A 230 -9.26 -6.77 13.28
CA LYS A 230 -9.11 -5.45 12.64
C LYS A 230 -7.76 -4.82 12.97
N TYR A 231 -7.39 -4.79 14.26
CA TYR A 231 -6.10 -4.27 14.71
C TYR A 231 -4.94 -5.01 14.04
N ARG A 232 -5.00 -6.35 13.93
CA ARG A 232 -3.98 -7.12 13.23
C ARG A 232 -3.94 -6.81 11.72
N ALA A 233 -5.08 -6.64 11.07
CA ALA A 233 -5.12 -6.29 9.65
C ALA A 233 -4.52 -4.89 9.38
N GLU A 234 -4.82 -3.93 10.25
CA GLU A 234 -4.23 -2.58 10.21
C GLU A 234 -2.72 -2.63 10.47
N TRP A 235 -2.27 -3.44 11.45
CA TRP A 235 -0.86 -3.67 11.70
C TRP A 235 -0.12 -4.25 10.49
N LEU A 236 -0.67 -5.30 9.86
CA LEU A 236 -0.05 -5.92 8.69
C LEU A 236 0.08 -4.93 7.54
N LYS A 237 -0.97 -4.13 7.29
CA LYS A 237 -0.94 -3.06 6.29
C LYS A 237 0.09 -1.99 6.62
N TYR A 238 0.21 -1.61 7.89
CA TYR A 238 1.22 -0.66 8.34
C TYR A 238 2.63 -1.20 8.16
N GLN A 239 2.88 -2.45 8.55
CA GLN A 239 4.19 -3.10 8.43
C GLN A 239 4.61 -3.26 6.98
N GLU A 240 3.67 -3.65 6.09
CA GLU A 240 3.90 -3.70 4.65
C GLU A 240 4.20 -2.30 4.08
N ALA A 241 3.47 -1.27 4.50
CA ALA A 241 3.73 0.10 4.08
C ALA A 241 5.08 0.65 4.58
N GLN A 242 5.50 0.31 5.80
CA GLN A 242 6.82 0.67 6.33
C GLN A 242 7.92 -0.03 5.52
N LYS A 243 7.79 -1.33 5.30
CA LYS A 243 8.74 -2.09 4.49
C LYS A 243 8.83 -1.57 3.06
N ALA A 244 7.70 -1.27 2.42
CA ALA A 244 7.67 -0.70 1.08
C ALA A 244 8.34 0.68 1.02
N ARG A 245 8.15 1.52 2.05
CA ARG A 245 8.81 2.82 2.15
C ARG A 245 10.32 2.67 2.32
N GLU A 246 10.77 1.74 3.15
CA GLU A 246 12.19 1.43 3.33
C GLU A 246 12.82 0.91 2.02
N GLU A 247 12.13 0.01 1.31
CA GLU A 247 12.56 -0.49 -0.01
C GLU A 247 12.61 0.64 -1.06
N GLU A 248 11.65 1.58 -1.04
CA GLU A 248 11.63 2.75 -1.93
C GLU A 248 12.80 3.71 -1.62
N ILE A 249 13.09 3.95 -0.34
CA ILE A 249 14.24 4.78 0.08
C ILE A 249 15.54 4.11 -0.37
N LEU A 250 15.70 2.81 -0.13
CA LEU A 250 16.90 2.08 -0.52
C LEU A 250 17.10 2.05 -2.04
N GLU A 251 16.03 1.89 -2.82
CA GLU A 251 16.12 1.97 -4.29
C GLU A 251 16.42 3.40 -4.76
N ARG A 252 15.86 4.42 -4.09
CA ARG A 252 16.18 5.83 -4.37
C ARG A 252 17.65 6.13 -4.07
N GLU A 253 18.18 5.67 -2.94
CA GLU A 253 19.60 5.80 -2.58
C GLU A 253 20.49 5.07 -3.58
N ARG A 254 20.10 3.86 -4.00
CA ARG A 254 20.82 3.10 -5.01
C ARG A 254 20.88 3.83 -6.35
N VAL A 255 19.77 4.40 -6.80
CA VAL A 255 19.70 5.18 -8.04
C VAL A 255 20.54 6.45 -7.91
N ALA A 256 20.45 7.16 -6.78
CA ALA A 256 21.25 8.34 -6.51
C ALA A 256 22.75 8.00 -6.52
N TYR A 257 23.17 6.95 -5.81
CA TYR A 257 24.56 6.47 -5.80
C TYR A 257 25.08 6.14 -7.21
N ALA A 258 24.25 5.55 -8.06
CA ALA A 258 24.60 5.25 -9.45
C ALA A 258 24.65 6.50 -10.36
N GLN A 259 24.01 7.60 -9.96
CA GLN A 259 24.00 8.88 -10.69
C GLN A 259 25.14 9.81 -10.28
N ILE A 260 25.81 9.57 -9.14
CA ILE A 260 26.97 10.34 -8.71
C ILE A 260 28.08 10.19 -9.76
N ASP A 261 28.57 11.32 -10.28
CA ASP A 261 29.75 11.33 -11.13
C ASP A 261 31.02 11.21 -10.28
N TRP A 262 31.47 9.97 -10.13
CA TRP A 262 32.70 9.63 -9.42
C TRP A 262 33.99 10.19 -10.06
N HIS A 263 33.91 10.76 -11.26
CA HIS A 263 35.05 11.39 -11.93
C HIS A 263 35.11 12.91 -11.69
N ASP A 264 34.08 13.50 -11.09
CA ASP A 264 34.07 14.91 -10.69
C ASP A 264 34.65 15.08 -9.29
N PHE A 265 35.94 14.78 -9.16
CA PHE A 265 36.68 15.01 -7.91
C PHE A 265 37.68 16.14 -8.10
N VAL A 266 37.70 17.07 -7.16
CA VAL A 266 38.76 18.08 -7.06
C VAL A 266 39.85 17.51 -6.15
N VAL A 267 41.03 17.28 -6.72
CA VAL A 267 42.20 16.89 -5.91
C VAL A 267 42.69 18.14 -5.19
N VAL A 268 42.32 18.27 -3.92
CA VAL A 268 42.70 19.42 -3.08
C VAL A 268 44.19 19.37 -2.73
N GLU A 269 44.71 18.17 -2.44
CA GLU A 269 46.10 17.98 -2.04
C GLU A 269 46.55 16.56 -2.38
N THR A 270 47.73 16.43 -2.98
CA THR A 270 48.39 15.14 -3.19
C THR A 270 49.45 14.97 -2.13
N VAL A 271 49.26 14.03 -1.20
CA VAL A 271 50.26 13.71 -0.18
C VAL A 271 51.21 12.65 -0.75
N ASP A 272 52.45 13.05 -1.03
CA ASP A 272 53.51 12.14 -1.46
C ASP A 272 54.23 11.56 -0.25
N TYR A 273 54.13 10.24 -0.08
CA TYR A 273 54.77 9.52 1.03
C TYR A 273 56.15 8.99 0.64
N GLN A 274 57.10 9.08 1.57
CA GLN A 274 58.39 8.42 1.41
C GLN A 274 58.27 6.92 1.77
N PRO A 275 59.04 5.99 1.16
CA PRO A 275 58.88 4.54 1.32
C PRO A 275 59.02 3.98 2.75
N PHE A 276 59.39 4.81 3.72
CA PHE A 276 59.67 4.46 5.11
C PHE A 276 58.73 5.15 6.12
N GLU A 277 57.72 5.91 5.66
CA GLU A 277 56.68 6.44 6.54
C GLU A 277 55.63 5.38 6.88
N ILE A 278 55.56 4.99 8.15
CA ILE A 278 54.49 4.15 8.68
C ILE A 278 53.39 5.08 9.18
N GLY A 279 52.48 5.46 8.28
CA GLY A 279 51.32 6.26 8.67
C GLY A 279 50.30 5.40 9.42
N ASN A 280 49.88 5.87 10.59
CA ASN A 280 48.78 5.28 11.34
C ASN A 280 47.46 5.76 10.73
N PHE A 281 47.15 5.26 9.54
CA PHE A 281 45.99 5.72 8.78
C PHE A 281 44.70 5.04 9.27
N PRO A 282 43.57 5.78 9.34
CA PRO A 282 42.27 5.13 9.35
C PRO A 282 42.14 4.26 8.09
N PRO A 283 41.38 3.15 8.15
CA PRO A 283 41.18 2.28 7.00
C PRO A 283 40.71 3.10 5.79
N PRO A 284 41.14 2.75 4.57
CA PRO A 284 40.76 3.49 3.37
C PRO A 284 39.24 3.51 3.25
N THR A 285 38.68 4.72 3.15
CA THR A 285 37.24 4.94 2.98
C THR A 285 36.77 4.19 1.75
N THR A 286 35.73 3.37 1.90
CA THR A 286 35.20 2.57 0.79
C THR A 286 34.36 3.44 -0.15
N PRO A 287 34.20 3.07 -1.43
CA PRO A 287 33.30 3.78 -2.34
C PRO A 287 31.88 3.94 -1.78
N GLU A 288 31.42 2.97 -1.00
CA GLU A 288 30.13 3.01 -0.29
C GLU A 288 30.07 4.15 0.73
N GLU A 289 31.12 4.34 1.53
CA GLU A 289 31.21 5.40 2.53
C GLU A 289 31.34 6.80 1.90
N VAL A 290 32.01 6.93 0.75
CA VAL A 290 32.10 8.22 0.03
C VAL A 290 30.74 8.61 -0.54
N GLY A 291 29.98 7.64 -1.07
CA GLY A 291 28.67 7.89 -1.66
C GLY A 291 27.65 8.26 -0.59
N ALA A 292 27.70 7.59 0.56
CA ALA A 292 26.91 7.95 1.73
C ALA A 292 27.18 9.39 2.19
N ARG A 293 28.46 9.82 2.25
CA ARG A 293 28.81 11.19 2.64
C ARG A 293 28.33 12.26 1.65
N ILE A 294 28.37 12.00 0.35
CA ILE A 294 27.88 12.93 -0.67
C ILE A 294 26.36 13.09 -0.57
N LEU A 295 25.62 11.97 -0.42
CA LEU A 295 24.16 12.00 -0.22
C LEU A 295 23.76 12.70 1.08
N ILE A 296 24.55 12.53 2.16
CA ILE A 296 24.35 13.27 3.41
C ILE A 296 24.59 14.76 3.19
N GLN A 297 25.69 15.15 2.54
CA GLN A 297 26.02 16.55 2.25
C GLN A 297 24.92 17.25 1.44
N GLU A 298 24.40 16.59 0.40
CA GLU A 298 23.29 17.10 -0.42
C GLU A 298 22.01 17.29 0.42
N ARG A 299 21.70 16.35 1.32
CA ARG A 299 20.56 16.47 2.28
C ARG A 299 20.71 17.68 3.22
N ILE A 300 21.94 17.99 3.66
CA ILE A 300 22.23 19.18 4.49
C ILE A 300 21.98 20.47 3.68
N GLU A 301 22.42 20.49 2.43
CA GLU A 301 22.31 21.66 1.55
C GLU A 301 20.87 21.93 1.08
N GLU A 302 20.06 20.88 0.93
CA GLU A 302 18.62 20.97 0.65
C GLU A 302 17.77 21.36 1.87
N GLY A 303 18.38 21.44 3.07
CA GLY A 303 17.74 21.94 4.29
C GLY A 303 16.77 20.95 4.95
N GLU A 304 16.91 19.64 4.70
CA GLU A 304 16.20 18.61 5.46
C GLU A 304 16.91 18.40 6.81
N ASP A 305 16.23 18.71 7.93
CA ASP A 305 16.78 18.60 9.29
C ASP A 305 17.28 17.17 9.59
N ILE A 306 18.58 17.03 9.85
CA ILE A 306 19.33 15.77 10.03
C ILE A 306 19.20 15.19 11.45
N GLU A 307 18.38 15.79 12.33
CA GLU A 307 18.38 15.45 13.75
C GLU A 307 17.86 14.03 14.10
N MET A 308 17.19 13.31 13.18
CA MET A 308 16.48 12.07 13.57
C MET A 308 17.20 10.74 13.32
N GLN A 309 18.47 10.69 12.90
CA GLN A 309 19.15 9.40 12.61
C GLN A 309 20.52 9.17 13.26
N LEU A 310 21.15 10.18 13.89
CA LEU A 310 22.45 9.98 14.54
C LEU A 310 22.36 9.31 15.93
N GLU A 311 21.19 9.23 16.56
CA GLU A 311 21.04 8.58 17.88
C GLU A 311 20.87 7.05 17.81
N SER A 312 20.56 6.45 16.65
CA SER A 312 20.31 4.99 16.56
C SER A 312 21.55 4.14 16.25
N ASP A 313 22.63 4.74 15.75
CA ASP A 313 23.83 3.99 15.33
C ASP A 313 25.00 4.03 16.34
N GLU A 314 24.89 4.80 17.44
CA GLU A 314 25.96 4.87 18.46
C GLU A 314 25.88 3.80 19.57
N GLU A 315 24.84 2.98 19.67
CA GLU A 315 24.72 1.99 20.77
C GLU A 315 25.34 0.60 20.52
N ASP A 316 25.95 0.31 19.35
CA ASP A 316 26.42 -1.05 19.05
C ASP A 316 27.92 -1.16 18.67
N THR A 317 28.79 -0.43 19.39
CA THR A 317 30.23 -0.74 19.39
C THR A 317 30.67 -1.39 20.70
N PRO A 318 30.97 -2.70 20.73
CA PRO A 318 31.52 -3.34 21.92
C PRO A 318 32.94 -2.83 22.18
N ALA A 319 33.13 -2.21 23.34
CA ALA A 319 34.43 -1.82 23.86
C ALA A 319 35.38 -3.03 23.93
N GLN A 320 36.32 -3.12 22.99
CA GLN A 320 37.48 -4.01 23.12
C GLN A 320 38.43 -3.43 24.16
N GLN A 321 38.45 -4.06 25.33
CA GLN A 321 39.46 -3.89 26.36
C GLN A 321 40.84 -4.32 25.83
N VAL A 322 41.84 -3.47 26.07
CA VAL A 322 43.25 -3.87 26.15
C VAL A 322 43.64 -3.90 27.62
#